data_AF-A0AAJ4GE20-F1
#
_entry.id   AF-A0AAJ4GE20-F1
#
_cell.length_a   1.000
_cell.length_b   1.000
_cell.length_c   1.000
_cell.angle_alpha   90.00
_cell.angle_beta   90.00
_cell.angle_gamma   90.00
#
_symmetry.space_group_name_H-M   'P 1'
#
loop_
_entity.id
_entity.type
_entity.pdbx_description
1 polymer ?
#
loop_
_entity_poly.entity_id
_entity_poly.type
_entity_poly.pdbx_seq_one_letter_code
_entity_poly.pdbx_strand_id
1 'polypeptide(L)'
;MQSHDLRVDEYYEDTVKTVAGERVEQLPDFAIAALKRAIHRNTVFDRRMKELPSDAFHEFQVIFRTEYGSPITSHSFREVLGRIKADLEKNCEKRYGFKWTKNPVPHSFRHIHISVLRDDSSVTLKEVQERVGHVEERTTDGYTHRLSHSQEESVEVIDTFARKVGISLQPV
;
A
#
# COMPACT_ATOMS: atom_id res chain seq x y z
N MET A 1 -16.44 11.79 -1.42
CA MET A 1 -15.29 12.35 -0.70
C MET A 1 -14.71 13.44 -1.59
N GLN A 2 -15.00 14.71 -1.29
CA GLN A 2 -14.56 15.85 -2.09
C GLN A 2 -13.06 16.05 -1.84
N SER A 3 -12.21 15.67 -2.80
CA SER A 3 -10.80 16.05 -2.80
C SER A 3 -10.69 17.45 -3.38
N HIS A 4 -10.67 18.47 -2.52
CA HIS A 4 -9.94 19.67 -2.89
C HIS A 4 -8.48 19.25 -2.86
N ASP A 5 -7.78 19.33 -3.98
CA ASP A 5 -6.35 19.10 -4.01
C ASP A 5 -5.71 20.16 -3.11
N LEU A 6 -5.39 19.77 -1.88
CA LEU A 6 -4.65 20.62 -0.95
C LEU A 6 -3.37 21.06 -1.65
N ARG A 7 -3.03 22.34 -1.53
CA ARG A 7 -1.69 22.79 -1.93
C ARG A 7 -0.67 22.06 -1.07
N VAL A 8 0.57 21.94 -1.57
CA VAL A 8 1.65 21.28 -0.83
C VAL A 8 1.80 21.88 0.58
N ASP A 9 1.68 23.20 0.68
CA ASP A 9 1.77 23.95 1.95
C ASP A 9 0.57 23.74 2.89
N GLU A 10 -0.55 23.22 2.36
CA GLU A 10 -1.79 22.95 3.11
C GLU A 10 -1.91 21.46 3.48
N TYR A 11 -0.86 20.66 3.20
CA TYR A 11 -0.84 19.25 3.56
C TYR A 11 -0.89 19.07 5.07
N TYR A 12 -1.78 18.21 5.53
CA TYR A 12 -1.83 17.75 6.92
C TYR A 12 -2.10 16.26 6.97
N GLU A 13 -1.62 15.62 8.04
CA GLU A 13 -1.93 14.23 8.34
C GLU A 13 -3.20 14.19 9.21
N ASP A 14 -4.25 13.53 8.71
CA ASP A 14 -5.44 13.28 9.53
C ASP A 14 -5.14 12.12 10.48
N THR A 15 -5.34 12.34 11.78
CA THR A 15 -5.13 11.31 12.80
C THR A 15 -6.42 10.55 13.03
N VAL A 16 -6.31 9.26 13.34
CA VAL A 16 -7.50 8.48 13.71
C VAL A 16 -8.19 9.10 14.92
N LYS A 17 -9.52 9.22 14.86
CA LYS A 17 -10.32 9.86 15.91
C LYS A 17 -10.47 8.98 17.15
N THR A 18 -10.22 7.68 17.02
CA THR A 18 -10.38 6.68 18.09
C THR A 18 -9.26 5.64 18.02
N VAL A 19 -8.93 5.05 19.18
CA VAL A 19 -7.93 3.98 19.31
C VAL A 19 -8.28 2.77 18.45
N ALA A 20 -9.57 2.53 18.19
CA ALA A 20 -10.04 1.47 17.29
C ALA A 20 -9.59 1.65 15.82
N GLY A 21 -9.15 2.85 15.43
CA GLY A 21 -8.56 3.10 14.12
C GLY A 21 -7.07 2.78 14.02
N GLU A 22 -6.38 2.66 15.17
CA GLU A 22 -4.96 2.28 15.22
C GLU A 22 -4.80 0.77 15.07
N ARG A 23 -3.80 0.35 14.30
CA ARG A 23 -3.47 -1.08 14.16
C ARG A 23 -2.01 -1.27 13.80
N VAL A 24 -1.49 -2.44 14.17
CA VAL A 24 -0.15 -2.91 13.81
C VAL A 24 -0.30 -3.98 12.73
N GLU A 25 0.39 -3.79 11.61
CA GLU A 25 0.36 -4.71 10.48
C GLU A 25 1.72 -5.38 10.33
N GLN A 26 1.73 -6.71 10.27
CA GLN A 26 2.96 -7.42 9.89
C GLN A 26 3.16 -7.31 8.38
N LEU A 27 4.35 -6.86 7.99
CA LEU A 27 4.69 -6.64 6.59
C LEU A 27 5.42 -7.87 6.01
N PRO A 28 4.99 -8.35 4.83
CA PRO A 28 5.73 -9.37 4.09
C PRO A 28 7.12 -8.88 3.66
N ASP A 29 8.04 -9.80 3.42
CA ASP A 29 9.44 -9.48 3.15
C ASP A 29 9.62 -8.57 1.92
N PHE A 30 8.83 -8.79 0.86
CA PHE A 30 8.90 -7.93 -0.33
C PHE A 30 8.42 -6.50 -0.06
N ALA A 31 7.45 -6.33 0.84
CA ALA A 31 6.95 -5.02 1.22
C ALA A 31 8.01 -4.28 2.06
N ILE A 32 8.65 -4.98 3.01
CA ILE A 32 9.79 -4.44 3.77
C ILE A 32 10.92 -4.02 2.83
N ALA A 33 11.28 -4.87 1.86
CA ALA A 33 12.30 -4.54 0.87
C ALA A 33 11.92 -3.29 0.05
N ALA A 34 10.66 -3.18 -0.39
CA ALA A 34 10.18 -2.01 -1.13
C ALA A 34 10.24 -0.72 -0.30
N LEU A 35 9.86 -0.78 0.98
CA LEU A 35 9.97 0.36 1.90
C LEU A 35 11.41 0.78 2.10
N LYS A 36 12.33 -0.17 2.32
CA LYS A 36 13.77 0.13 2.46
C LYS A 36 14.33 0.82 1.21
N ARG A 37 13.95 0.38 0.00
CA ARG A 37 14.35 1.05 -1.25
C ARG A 37 13.81 2.49 -1.33
N ALA A 38 12.55 2.71 -0.94
CA ALA A 38 11.97 4.05 -0.90
C ALA A 38 12.70 4.97 0.09
N ILE A 39 12.99 4.48 1.30
CA ILE A 39 13.73 5.21 2.33
C ILE A 39 15.17 5.52 1.87
N HIS A 40 15.85 4.55 1.26
CA HIS A 40 17.20 4.76 0.72
C HIS A 40 17.21 5.82 -0.38
N ARG A 41 16.30 5.71 -1.36
CA ARG A 41 16.11 6.72 -2.41
C ARG A 41 15.88 8.10 -1.81
N ASN A 42 15.05 8.17 -0.77
CA ASN A 42 14.75 9.43 -0.11
C ASN A 42 16.02 10.03 0.55
N THR A 43 16.77 9.22 1.28
CA THR A 43 18.04 9.63 1.92
C THR A 43 19.05 10.19 0.89
N VAL A 44 19.21 9.50 -0.24
CA VAL A 44 20.11 9.94 -1.33
C VAL A 44 19.64 11.27 -1.93
N PHE A 45 18.33 11.42 -2.14
CA PHE A 45 17.75 12.61 -2.73
C PHE A 45 17.82 13.82 -1.78
N ASP A 46 17.61 13.62 -0.47
CA ASP A 46 17.72 14.69 0.53
C ASP A 46 19.15 15.20 0.63
N ARG A 47 20.14 14.31 0.57
CA ARG A 47 21.55 14.71 0.50
C ARG A 47 21.83 15.57 -0.74
N ARG A 48 21.32 15.14 -1.91
CA ARG A 48 21.48 15.91 -3.15
C ARG A 48 20.84 17.29 -3.06
N MET A 49 19.66 17.42 -2.45
CA MET A 49 18.98 18.71 -2.30
C MET A 49 19.67 19.64 -1.30
N LYS A 50 20.41 19.09 -0.32
CA LYS A 50 21.27 19.91 0.57
C LYS A 50 22.49 20.46 -0.18
N GLU A 51 23.05 19.69 -1.10
CA GLU A 51 24.20 20.11 -1.92
C GLU A 51 23.79 21.07 -3.05
N LEU A 52 22.62 20.85 -3.65
CA LEU A 52 22.05 21.62 -4.75
C LEU A 52 20.58 21.97 -4.47
N PRO A 53 20.33 23.02 -3.67
CA PRO A 53 18.97 23.43 -3.32
C PRO A 53 18.15 23.83 -4.55
N SER A 54 16.85 23.58 -4.48
CA SER A 54 15.87 23.95 -5.50
C SER A 54 14.62 24.49 -4.82
N ASP A 55 14.13 25.64 -5.28
CA ASP A 55 12.92 26.28 -4.73
C ASP A 55 11.65 25.42 -4.97
N ALA A 56 11.70 24.49 -5.93
CA ALA A 56 10.60 23.56 -6.18
C ALA A 56 10.56 22.40 -5.17
N PHE A 57 11.65 22.17 -4.43
CA PHE A 57 11.74 21.06 -3.49
C PHE A 57 11.11 21.43 -2.14
N HIS A 58 10.24 20.56 -1.63
CA HIS A 58 9.61 20.71 -0.33
C HIS A 58 9.95 19.51 0.54
N GLU A 59 10.58 19.75 1.70
CA GLU A 59 11.00 18.70 2.61
C GLU A 59 9.81 18.18 3.43
N PHE A 60 9.46 16.91 3.26
CA PHE A 60 8.48 16.21 4.09
C PHE A 60 9.07 14.92 4.65
N GLN A 61 8.75 14.64 5.92
CA GLN A 61 9.17 13.43 6.63
C GLN A 61 8.22 12.25 6.34
N VAL A 62 8.00 11.96 5.05
CA VAL A 62 7.15 10.84 4.59
C VAL A 62 7.90 9.90 3.66
N ILE A 63 7.52 8.62 3.65
CA ILE A 63 8.19 7.61 2.82
C ILE A 63 7.81 7.78 1.34
N PHE A 64 6.53 7.93 1.03
CA PHE A 64 6.04 8.01 -0.34
C PHE A 64 5.92 9.45 -0.80
N ARG A 65 6.97 9.93 -1.45
CA ARG A 65 7.07 11.29 -1.97
C ARG A 65 7.33 11.34 -3.47
N THR A 66 6.92 12.46 -4.06
CA THR A 66 7.19 12.84 -5.45
C THR A 66 8.68 13.14 -5.65
N GLU A 67 9.07 13.40 -6.90
CA GLU A 67 10.42 13.90 -7.21
C GLU A 67 10.70 15.31 -6.66
N TYR A 68 9.68 16.01 -6.15
CA TYR A 68 9.82 17.33 -5.53
C TYR A 68 9.80 17.27 -3.99
N GLY A 69 9.87 16.07 -3.40
CA GLY A 69 9.88 15.89 -1.94
C GLY A 69 8.51 15.89 -1.27
N SER A 70 7.47 16.41 -1.94
CA SER A 70 6.09 16.44 -1.44
C SER A 70 5.43 15.05 -1.38
N PRO A 71 4.45 14.81 -0.48
CA PRO A 71 3.75 13.54 -0.39
C PRO A 71 3.00 13.17 -1.68
N ILE A 72 2.97 11.88 -2.02
CA ILE A 72 2.14 11.39 -3.13
C ILE A 72 0.67 11.49 -2.72
N THR A 73 -0.11 12.27 -3.47
CA THR A 73 -1.56 12.41 -3.26
C THR A 73 -2.34 11.28 -3.90
N SER A 74 -3.56 11.05 -3.42
CA SER A 74 -4.48 10.09 -4.05
C SER A 74 -4.77 10.42 -5.52
N HIS A 75 -4.79 11.71 -5.90
CA HIS A 75 -4.96 12.12 -7.29
C HIS A 75 -3.73 11.73 -8.14
N SER A 76 -2.52 12.10 -7.70
CA SER A 76 -1.28 11.76 -8.42
C SER A 76 -1.09 10.25 -8.60
N PHE A 77 -1.47 9.44 -7.59
CA PHE A 77 -1.42 7.99 -7.71
C PHE A 77 -2.45 7.43 -8.71
N ARG A 78 -3.66 8.02 -8.76
CA ARG A 78 -4.68 7.66 -9.78
C ARG A 78 -4.22 8.00 -11.19
N GLU A 79 -3.52 9.11 -11.39
CA GLU A 79 -2.95 9.47 -12.71
C GLU A 79 -1.95 8.41 -13.19
N VAL A 80 -1.08 7.92 -12.30
CA VAL A 80 -0.15 6.82 -12.63
C VAL A 80 -0.92 5.55 -13.02
N LEU A 81 -1.95 5.17 -12.25
CA LEU A 81 -2.77 4.00 -12.56
C LEU A 81 -3.55 4.18 -13.88
N GLY A 82 -3.99 5.40 -14.20
CA GLY A 82 -4.63 5.74 -15.47
C GLY A 82 -3.70 5.51 -16.68
N ARG A 83 -2.42 5.89 -16.56
CA ARG A 83 -1.40 5.61 -17.59
C ARG A 83 -1.16 4.12 -17.77
N ILE A 84 -1.05 3.38 -16.66
CA ILE A 84 -0.91 1.91 -16.68
C ILE A 84 -2.13 1.25 -17.33
N LYS A 85 -3.33 1.69 -16.98
CA LYS A 85 -4.58 1.22 -17.60
C LYS A 85 -4.56 1.42 -19.12
N ALA A 86 -4.23 2.61 -19.58
CA ALA A 86 -4.19 2.92 -21.02
C ALA A 86 -3.15 2.08 -21.77
N ASP A 87 -2.01 1.77 -21.14
CA ASP A 87 -1.02 0.83 -21.70
C ASP A 87 -1.55 -0.61 -21.74
N LEU A 88 -2.19 -1.08 -20.67
CA LEU A 88 -2.78 -2.42 -20.61
C LEU A 88 -3.92 -2.60 -21.62
N GLU A 89 -4.81 -1.61 -21.79
CA GLU A 89 -5.89 -1.67 -22.78
C GLU A 89 -5.37 -1.88 -24.21
N LYS A 90 -4.18 -1.36 -24.52
CA LYS A 90 -3.54 -1.49 -25.84
C LYS A 90 -2.68 -2.74 -25.96
N ASN A 91 -1.95 -3.11 -24.90
CA ASN A 91 -0.84 -4.05 -24.98
C ASN A 91 -1.04 -5.35 -24.19
N CYS A 92 -2.09 -5.47 -23.39
CA CYS A 92 -2.29 -6.63 -22.50
C CYS A 92 -2.46 -7.94 -23.26
N GLU A 93 -3.25 -7.96 -24.35
CA GLU A 93 -3.48 -9.18 -25.12
C GLU A 93 -2.19 -9.70 -25.75
N LYS A 94 -1.36 -8.81 -26.28
CA LYS A 94 -0.03 -9.15 -26.80
C LYS A 94 0.94 -9.63 -25.72
N ARG A 95 0.92 -9.02 -24.53
CA ARG A 95 1.88 -9.33 -23.45
C ARG A 95 1.49 -10.55 -22.61
N TYR A 96 0.20 -10.77 -22.43
CA TYR A 96 -0.33 -11.72 -21.44
C TYR A 96 -1.40 -12.66 -21.99
N GLY A 97 -1.81 -12.52 -23.26
CA GLY A 97 -2.77 -13.44 -23.90
C GLY A 97 -4.23 -13.22 -23.51
N PHE A 98 -4.56 -12.09 -22.85
CA PHE A 98 -5.94 -11.76 -22.50
C PHE A 98 -6.25 -10.26 -22.66
N LYS A 99 -7.51 -9.94 -22.96
CA LYS A 99 -7.98 -8.56 -23.06
C LYS A 99 -8.16 -7.94 -21.68
N TRP A 100 -7.51 -6.80 -21.45
CA TRP A 100 -7.70 -6.03 -20.23
C TRP A 100 -9.09 -5.36 -20.20
N THR A 101 -9.82 -5.53 -19.10
CA THR A 101 -11.19 -4.99 -18.94
C THR A 101 -11.43 -4.31 -17.59
N LYS A 102 -10.39 -4.22 -16.74
CA LYS A 102 -10.52 -3.75 -15.36
C LYS A 102 -10.10 -2.28 -15.23
N ASN A 103 -10.67 -1.60 -14.25
CA ASN A 103 -10.29 -0.23 -13.91
C ASN A 103 -9.42 -0.25 -12.64
N PRO A 104 -8.07 -0.21 -12.76
CA PRO A 104 -7.21 -0.20 -11.59
C PRO A 104 -7.35 1.14 -10.86
N VAL A 105 -7.74 1.09 -9.59
CA VAL A 105 -7.82 2.24 -8.69
C VAL A 105 -7.13 1.87 -7.38
N PRO A 106 -6.67 2.82 -6.54
CA PRO A 106 -5.94 2.47 -5.32
C PRO A 106 -6.69 1.44 -4.45
N HIS A 107 -8.02 1.60 -4.34
CA HIS A 107 -8.87 0.69 -3.58
C HIS A 107 -9.00 -0.72 -4.18
N SER A 108 -8.80 -0.90 -5.50
CA SER A 108 -8.85 -2.25 -6.09
C SER A 108 -7.71 -3.14 -5.62
N PHE A 109 -6.55 -2.57 -5.27
CA PHE A 109 -5.44 -3.34 -4.69
C PHE A 109 -5.78 -3.88 -3.29
N ARG A 110 -6.56 -3.12 -2.50
CA ARG A 110 -7.10 -3.62 -1.22
C ARG A 110 -8.07 -4.78 -1.44
N HIS A 111 -8.92 -4.72 -2.46
CA HIS A 111 -9.78 -5.85 -2.80
C HIS A 111 -8.99 -7.07 -3.27
N ILE A 112 -7.96 -6.89 -4.09
CA ILE A 112 -7.07 -7.98 -4.51
C ILE A 112 -6.41 -8.62 -3.28
N HIS A 113 -5.90 -7.81 -2.35
CA HIS A 113 -5.31 -8.29 -1.10
C HIS A 113 -6.29 -9.15 -0.29
N ILE A 114 -7.53 -8.68 -0.11
CA ILE A 114 -8.59 -9.45 0.56
C ILE A 114 -8.92 -10.72 -0.21
N SER A 115 -9.07 -10.67 -1.53
CA SER A 115 -9.37 -11.84 -2.35
C SER A 115 -8.29 -12.90 -2.24
N VAL A 116 -7.01 -12.53 -2.28
CA VAL A 116 -5.88 -13.46 -2.12
C VAL A 116 -5.92 -14.13 -0.74
N LEU A 117 -6.16 -13.36 0.32
CA LEU A 117 -6.26 -13.92 1.68
C LEU A 117 -7.48 -14.84 1.84
N ARG A 118 -8.61 -14.52 1.20
CA ARG A 118 -9.85 -15.30 1.28
C ARG A 118 -9.85 -16.57 0.44
N ASP A 119 -8.95 -16.66 -0.54
CA ASP A 119 -8.76 -17.85 -1.38
C ASP A 119 -7.93 -18.93 -0.68
N ASP A 120 -7.15 -18.56 0.34
CA ASP A 120 -6.36 -19.49 1.14
C ASP A 120 -7.11 -19.94 2.39
N SER A 121 -7.24 -21.25 2.57
CA SER A 121 -7.98 -21.84 3.69
C SER A 121 -7.23 -21.80 5.03
N SER A 122 -5.91 -21.52 5.02
CA SER A 122 -5.14 -21.36 6.24
C SER A 122 -5.61 -20.10 6.99
N VAL A 123 -5.75 -18.98 6.27
CA VAL A 123 -6.05 -17.68 6.87
C VAL A 123 -7.50 -17.59 7.34
N THR A 124 -7.68 -17.43 8.65
CA THR A 124 -9.02 -17.29 9.24
C THR A 124 -9.70 -15.97 8.84
N LEU A 125 -11.04 -15.93 8.80
CA LEU A 125 -11.79 -14.69 8.55
C LEU A 125 -11.43 -13.59 9.56
N LYS A 126 -11.20 -13.97 10.82
CA LYS A 126 -10.83 -13.04 11.89
C LYS A 126 -9.48 -12.38 11.60
N GLU A 127 -8.47 -13.15 11.20
CA GLU A 127 -7.17 -12.61 10.83
C GLU A 127 -7.27 -11.68 9.62
N VAL A 128 -8.08 -12.03 8.61
CA VAL A 128 -8.36 -11.12 7.48
C VAL A 128 -8.99 -9.82 7.95
N GLN A 129 -9.98 -9.88 8.85
CA GLN A 129 -10.65 -8.70 9.41
C GLN A 129 -9.69 -7.81 10.21
N GLU A 130 -8.83 -8.39 11.04
CA GLU A 130 -7.80 -7.68 11.81
C GLU A 130 -6.80 -6.98 10.86
N ARG A 131 -6.24 -7.71 9.89
CA ARG A 131 -5.25 -7.22 8.90
C ARG A 131 -5.78 -6.15 7.94
N VAL A 132 -7.09 -6.05 7.78
CA VAL A 132 -7.66 -4.98 6.93
C VAL A 132 -8.31 -3.89 7.76
N GLY A 133 -8.47 -4.06 9.07
CA GLY A 133 -9.16 -3.11 9.95
C GLY A 133 -10.68 -3.09 9.76
N HIS A 134 -11.30 -4.24 9.52
CA HIS A 134 -12.75 -4.43 9.52
C HIS A 134 -13.20 -5.06 10.85
N VAL A 135 -12.92 -4.40 11.98
CA VAL A 135 -13.34 -4.90 13.29
C VAL A 135 -14.85 -4.69 13.45
N GLU A 136 -15.60 -5.78 13.60
CA GLU A 136 -16.98 -5.71 14.10
C GLU A 136 -16.93 -5.57 15.64
N GLU A 137 -17.32 -4.40 16.15
CA GLU A 137 -17.23 -4.05 17.57
C GLU A 137 -18.16 -4.90 18.47
N ARG A 138 -19.14 -5.63 17.91
CA ARG A 138 -20.21 -6.30 18.67
C ARG A 138 -19.99 -7.76 19.05
N THR A 139 -18.90 -8.41 18.63
CA THR A 139 -18.76 -9.88 18.76
C THR A 139 -17.63 -10.31 19.71
N THR A 140 -16.94 -9.37 20.35
CA THR A 140 -15.65 -9.62 21.03
C THR A 140 -15.72 -9.78 22.55
N ASP A 141 -16.87 -9.54 23.18
CA ASP A 141 -17.02 -9.69 24.65
C ASP A 141 -17.19 -11.15 25.11
N GLY A 142 -17.42 -12.10 24.20
CA GLY A 142 -17.77 -13.49 24.55
C GLY A 142 -16.66 -14.55 24.45
N TYR A 143 -15.54 -14.27 23.77
CA TYR A 143 -14.48 -15.25 23.50
C TYR A 143 -13.13 -14.77 24.03
N THR A 144 -13.08 -14.58 25.35
CA THR A 144 -11.82 -14.45 26.08
C THR A 144 -11.14 -15.82 26.15
N HIS A 145 -9.83 -15.81 25.86
CA HIS A 145 -8.87 -16.91 25.95
C HIS A 145 -8.73 -17.79 24.68
N ARG A 146 -7.61 -17.55 23.96
CA ARG A 146 -6.97 -18.38 22.90
C ARG A 146 -7.14 -17.98 21.43
N LEU A 147 -7.06 -16.69 21.10
CA LEU A 147 -6.75 -16.29 19.72
C LEU A 147 -5.57 -15.34 19.75
N SER A 148 -4.38 -15.84 19.38
CA SER A 148 -3.23 -14.99 19.10
C SER A 148 -3.59 -14.02 17.98
N HIS A 149 -3.27 -12.74 18.14
CA HIS A 149 -3.29 -11.72 17.08
C HIS A 149 -2.18 -11.95 16.03
N SER A 150 -1.94 -13.23 15.68
CA SER A 150 -0.93 -13.59 14.70
C SER A 150 -1.39 -13.15 13.32
N GLN A 151 -0.46 -12.62 12.54
CA GLN A 151 -0.64 -12.33 11.11
C GLN A 151 0.30 -13.20 10.26
N GLU A 152 0.86 -14.27 10.84
CA GLU A 152 1.89 -15.10 10.20
C GLU A 152 1.36 -15.77 8.93
N GLU A 153 0.16 -16.37 8.98
CA GLU A 153 -0.46 -17.05 7.84
C GLU A 153 -0.76 -16.05 6.73
N SER A 154 -1.37 -14.90 7.07
CA SER A 154 -1.67 -13.84 6.10
C SER A 154 -0.43 -13.17 5.52
N VAL A 155 0.71 -13.16 6.24
CA VAL A 155 2.00 -12.74 5.68
C VAL A 155 2.53 -13.78 4.70
N GLU A 156 2.55 -15.06 5.09
CA GLU A 156 3.07 -16.14 4.27
C GLU A 156 2.29 -16.30 2.94
N VAL A 157 0.96 -16.19 3.00
CA VAL A 157 0.08 -16.24 1.81
C VAL A 157 0.41 -15.11 0.85
N ILE A 158 0.63 -13.90 1.36
CA ILE A 158 0.92 -12.73 0.54
C ILE A 158 2.34 -12.79 -0.04
N ASP A 159 3.33 -13.27 0.71
CA ASP A 159 4.68 -13.54 0.18
C ASP A 159 4.66 -14.63 -0.90
N THR A 160 3.88 -15.69 -0.69
CA THR A 160 3.72 -16.77 -1.68
C THR A 160 3.05 -16.28 -2.95
N PHE A 161 1.98 -15.49 -2.83
CA PHE A 161 1.33 -14.85 -3.96
C PHE A 161 2.30 -13.93 -4.72
N ALA A 162 3.05 -13.07 -4.00
CA ALA A 162 4.03 -12.17 -4.58
C ALA A 162 5.08 -12.91 -5.41
N ARG A 163 5.64 -14.02 -4.88
CA ARG A 163 6.57 -14.88 -5.61
C ARG A 163 5.94 -15.48 -6.87
N LYS A 164 4.70 -15.98 -6.77
CA LYS A 164 3.96 -16.59 -7.88
C LYS A 164 3.72 -15.60 -9.03
N VAL A 165 3.46 -14.33 -8.73
CA VAL A 165 3.26 -13.27 -9.74
C VAL A 165 4.56 -12.59 -10.17
N GLY A 166 5.72 -13.08 -9.73
CA GLY A 166 7.03 -12.60 -10.17
C GLY A 166 7.53 -11.33 -9.46
N ILE A 167 6.96 -10.98 -8.31
CA ILE A 167 7.52 -9.92 -7.45
C ILE A 167 8.72 -10.52 -6.70
N SER A 168 9.92 -10.03 -7.01
CA SER A 168 11.16 -10.49 -6.40
C SER A 168 11.67 -9.54 -5.32
N LEU A 169 12.40 -10.11 -4.36
CA LEU A 169 13.16 -9.34 -3.39
C LEU A 169 14.30 -8.64 -4.11
N GLN A 170 14.13 -7.34 -4.36
CA GLN A 170 15.21 -6.51 -4.88
C GLN A 170 16.04 -5.95 -3.72
N PRO A 171 17.37 -6.10 -3.75
CA PRO A 171 18.25 -5.49 -2.76
C PRO A 171 18.17 -3.96 -2.82
N VAL A 172 18.60 -3.33 -1.73
CA VAL A 172 18.72 -1.87 -1.58
C VAL A 172 20.06 -1.41 -2.15
#